data_AF-A0A673W274-F1
#
_entry.id   AF-A0A673W274-F1
#
_cell.length_a   1.000
_cell.length_b   1.000
_cell.length_c   1.000
_cell.angle_alpha   90.00
_cell.angle_beta   90.00
_cell.angle_gamma   90.00
#
_symmetry.space_group_name_H-M   'P 1'
#
loop_
_entity.id
_entity.type
_entity.pdbx_description
1 polymer ?
#
loop_
_entity_poly.entity_id
_entity_poly.type
_entity_poly.pdbx_seq_one_letter_code
_entity_poly.pdbx_strand_id
1 'polypeptide(L)'
;HVSLDFMNTPPLKTVRFGGNVVATLAKFKQGDTSDYELLKHQLADPDIKDAQIINWLQEFRNCVTQLSKDHEQLIYLVLRLPWLGRSPAVVEEYLAFLSNLVSAQTVYLRACLKMVVSNFTPKRVKICEGGVDISDSDDDDENLPINFDQCHQALQLIARYVPSTSRFLMPILTENFPFVQKSSRTLECYVHNLLRVAVYIPSLQRHVLELIISRMLKLDVSASRGEIEEVENAVQQQEMKGEQEEEGLFDMDEDVCSVKSSPAGTNVMVHPVAERLDTLMVVLLAFIKDMCHVNGCLDVEQTKDLYKDLVCVFDKLILPTHASCHVQYALFYLCSFRLALAEAFLEHLWRLLQSPSHPAVLRQSAAGYMGSFLARANFLPVATVCACLDLLVPWLHLYIDSQDSGSRAYCDIMLHGPFYNACQAVFYTLIFRHRSILEGDMKKGLAYLQGLNLERIVMCQLNPLKVCLPAVTNMFAAITRKYQLVFCYTIIERNSRHVLPVVRSSVGGDCVSTNTNPLDSFFPFDPYVLKRSSKLIEPLYQVWEEPADTEVETFTTKRCSDADEDDFLRGETPETKGVMGMTPGSYESHLHSPSSTPSFNFFKWNIK
;
A
#
# COMPACT_ATOMS: atom_id res chain seq x y z
N HIS A 1 37.98 33.06 -41.35
CA HIS A 1 39.23 32.35 -41.03
C HIS A 1 39.23 32.14 -39.52
N VAL A 2 38.76 31.03 -38.97
CA VAL A 2 39.27 29.66 -39.12
C VAL A 2 38.08 28.69 -39.16
N SER A 3 38.04 27.82 -40.17
CA SER A 3 36.98 26.84 -40.39
C SER A 3 37.65 25.54 -40.81
N LEU A 4 37.05 24.42 -40.38
CA LEU A 4 37.34 23.03 -40.76
C LEU A 4 38.75 22.51 -40.47
N ASP A 5 38.92 21.70 -39.42
CA ASP A 5 39.94 20.63 -39.35
C ASP A 5 39.71 19.68 -38.14
N PHE A 6 38.53 19.07 -38.04
CA PHE A 6 38.29 17.95 -37.10
C PHE A 6 37.53 16.77 -37.73
N MET A 7 37.56 16.66 -39.06
CA MET A 7 36.80 15.69 -39.84
C MET A 7 37.67 14.61 -40.50
N ASN A 8 38.77 14.14 -39.91
CA ASN A 8 39.57 13.04 -40.50
C ASN A 8 40.48 12.33 -39.48
N THR A 9 39.94 11.68 -38.46
CA THR A 9 40.64 10.56 -37.79
C THR A 9 40.23 9.27 -38.50
N PRO A 10 41.15 8.51 -39.13
CA PRO A 10 40.79 7.27 -39.81
C PRO A 10 40.32 6.23 -38.77
N PRO A 11 39.26 5.46 -39.07
CA PRO A 11 38.82 4.41 -38.16
C PRO A 11 39.92 3.35 -38.06
N LEU A 12 40.22 2.91 -36.83
CA LEU A 12 41.09 1.77 -36.56
C LEU A 12 40.57 0.57 -37.36
N LYS A 13 41.35 0.11 -38.34
CA LYS A 13 41.02 -1.02 -39.22
C LYS A 13 40.78 -2.27 -38.38
N THR A 14 39.51 -2.56 -38.11
CA THR A 14 39.04 -3.81 -37.55
C THR A 14 38.77 -4.76 -38.72
N VAL A 15 39.31 -5.98 -38.63
CA VAL A 15 39.13 -7.00 -39.67
C VAL A 15 37.64 -7.34 -39.75
N ARG A 16 37.01 -7.04 -40.89
CA ARG A 16 35.59 -7.28 -41.15
C ARG A 16 35.45 -8.16 -42.39
N PHE A 17 34.52 -9.12 -42.31
CA PHE A 17 34.04 -9.87 -43.46
C PHE A 17 32.73 -9.23 -43.94
N GLY A 18 32.63 -8.92 -45.25
CA GLY A 18 31.46 -8.25 -45.85
C GLY A 18 31.67 -6.74 -46.12
N GLY A 19 31.04 -6.22 -47.18
CA GLY A 19 31.13 -4.81 -47.60
C GLY A 19 30.38 -3.84 -46.68
N ASN A 20 30.43 -2.53 -46.98
CA ASN A 20 29.74 -1.44 -46.24
C ASN A 20 28.23 -1.71 -46.12
N VAL A 21 27.59 -1.39 -44.98
CA VAL A 21 26.14 -1.55 -44.74
C VAL A 21 25.29 -1.02 -45.91
N VAL A 22 25.62 0.14 -46.48
CA VAL A 22 24.87 0.71 -47.62
C VAL A 22 24.90 -0.22 -48.84
N ALA A 23 26.06 -0.79 -49.14
CA ALA A 23 26.22 -1.72 -50.26
C ALA A 23 25.47 -3.04 -49.99
N THR A 24 25.50 -3.53 -48.76
CA THR A 24 24.75 -4.72 -48.34
C THR A 24 23.24 -4.52 -48.46
N LEU A 25 22.72 -3.37 -48.03
CA LEU A 25 21.30 -3.02 -48.18
C LEU A 25 20.90 -2.88 -49.66
N ALA A 26 21.78 -2.36 -50.51
CA ALA A 26 21.53 -2.27 -51.95
C ALA A 26 21.51 -3.66 -52.63
N LYS A 27 22.42 -4.57 -52.26
CA LYS A 27 22.43 -5.96 -52.73
C LYS A 27 21.20 -6.74 -52.27
N PHE A 28 20.76 -6.51 -51.04
CA PHE A 28 19.54 -7.12 -50.51
C PHE A 28 18.31 -6.73 -51.33
N LYS A 29 18.20 -5.46 -51.76
CA LYS A 29 17.14 -5.03 -52.69
C LYS A 29 17.22 -5.68 -54.06
N GLN A 30 18.40 -6.15 -54.46
CA GLN A 30 18.62 -6.89 -55.72
C GLN A 30 18.40 -8.41 -55.57
N GLY A 31 18.07 -8.89 -54.37
CA GLY A 31 17.75 -10.29 -54.08
C GLY A 31 18.91 -11.12 -53.52
N ASP A 32 20.08 -10.53 -53.29
CA ASP A 32 21.21 -11.23 -52.64
C ASP A 32 21.13 -11.07 -51.11
N THR A 33 20.87 -12.20 -50.43
CA THR A 33 20.67 -12.25 -48.98
C THR A 33 21.91 -12.67 -48.20
N SER A 34 22.97 -13.11 -48.87
CA SER A 34 24.16 -13.72 -48.23
C SER A 34 24.89 -12.73 -47.31
N ASP A 35 25.23 -11.55 -47.85
CA ASP A 35 25.89 -10.48 -47.11
C ASP A 35 24.98 -9.91 -45.98
N TYR A 36 23.66 -9.96 -46.18
CA TYR A 36 22.68 -9.48 -45.21
C TYR A 36 22.56 -10.41 -43.99
N GLU A 37 22.57 -11.73 -44.20
CA GLU A 37 22.60 -12.69 -43.10
C GLU A 37 23.96 -12.69 -42.38
N LEU A 38 25.07 -12.53 -43.10
CA LEU A 38 26.39 -12.38 -42.47
C LEU A 38 26.43 -11.15 -41.54
N LEU A 39 25.87 -10.02 -41.97
CA LEU A 39 25.72 -8.82 -41.16
C LEU A 39 24.92 -9.09 -39.88
N LYS A 40 23.80 -9.81 -39.98
CA LYS A 40 22.98 -10.17 -38.81
C LYS A 40 23.75 -11.05 -37.84
N HIS A 41 24.52 -12.03 -38.34
CA HIS A 41 25.36 -12.88 -37.51
C HIS A 41 26.46 -12.10 -36.78
N GLN A 42 27.10 -11.14 -37.44
CA GLN A 42 28.14 -10.29 -36.83
C GLN A 42 27.58 -9.37 -35.74
N LEU A 43 26.37 -8.85 -35.91
CA LEU A 43 25.71 -8.02 -34.88
C LEU A 43 25.18 -8.83 -33.70
N ALA A 44 24.94 -10.12 -33.88
CA ALA A 44 24.48 -11.03 -32.83
C ALA A 44 25.64 -11.61 -32.00
N ASP A 45 26.89 -11.29 -32.33
CA ASP A 45 28.07 -11.76 -31.60
C ASP A 45 28.10 -11.20 -30.16
N PRO A 46 28.05 -12.04 -29.12
CA PRO A 46 28.08 -11.59 -27.73
C PRO A 46 29.42 -10.94 -27.34
N ASP A 47 30.52 -11.30 -28.02
CA ASP A 47 31.88 -10.84 -27.70
C ASP A 47 32.34 -9.68 -28.60
N ILE A 48 31.38 -8.98 -29.20
CA ILE A 48 31.65 -7.83 -30.07
C ILE A 48 32.46 -6.75 -29.33
N LYS A 49 33.52 -6.27 -29.99
CA LYS A 49 34.44 -5.28 -29.42
C LYS A 49 33.91 -3.86 -29.58
N ASP A 50 34.26 -2.98 -28.65
CA ASP A 50 33.84 -1.57 -28.65
C ASP A 50 34.13 -0.85 -29.98
N ALA A 51 35.31 -1.05 -30.56
CA ALA A 51 35.66 -0.47 -31.87
C ALA A 51 34.77 -0.96 -33.02
N GLN A 52 34.32 -2.22 -32.97
CA GLN A 52 33.40 -2.77 -33.97
C GLN A 52 32.00 -2.17 -33.79
N ILE A 53 31.51 -2.07 -32.55
CA ILE A 53 30.22 -1.43 -32.24
C ILE A 53 30.20 0.01 -32.77
N ILE A 54 31.24 0.80 -32.48
CA ILE A 54 31.35 2.20 -32.95
C ILE A 54 31.26 2.27 -34.48
N ASN A 55 32.04 1.44 -35.19
CA ASN A 55 32.03 1.42 -36.65
C ASN A 55 30.65 1.03 -37.21
N TRP A 56 29.98 0.03 -36.61
CA TRP A 56 28.63 -0.35 -37.00
C TRP A 56 27.63 0.79 -36.81
N LEU A 57 27.63 1.41 -35.63
CA LEU A 57 26.72 2.52 -35.32
C LEU A 57 26.93 3.69 -36.27
N GLN A 58 28.17 4.04 -36.61
CA GLN A 58 28.49 5.08 -37.59
C GLN A 58 27.98 4.74 -38.99
N GLU A 59 28.15 3.50 -39.45
CA GLU A 59 27.60 3.06 -40.75
C GLU A 59 26.06 3.09 -40.76
N PHE A 60 25.42 2.60 -39.70
CA PHE A 60 23.97 2.65 -39.57
C PHE A 60 23.44 4.08 -39.52
N ARG A 61 24.15 5.00 -38.85
CA ARG A 61 23.84 6.44 -38.82
C ARG A 61 23.88 7.07 -40.22
N ASN A 62 24.79 6.62 -41.09
CA ASN A 62 24.91 7.13 -42.46
C ASN A 62 23.78 6.63 -43.39
N CYS A 63 23.09 5.53 -43.02
CA CYS A 63 22.06 4.92 -43.85
C CYS A 63 20.66 4.90 -43.22
N VAL A 64 20.41 5.64 -42.13
CA VAL A 64 19.15 5.58 -41.36
C VAL A 64 17.91 5.80 -42.23
N THR A 65 17.99 6.69 -43.22
CA THR A 65 16.87 6.98 -44.13
C THR A 65 16.49 5.78 -45.02
N GLN A 66 17.42 4.85 -45.24
CA GLN A 66 17.22 3.64 -46.05
C GLN A 66 16.67 2.46 -45.23
N LEU A 67 16.70 2.56 -43.89
CA LEU A 67 16.22 1.54 -42.96
C LEU A 67 14.68 1.57 -42.83
N SER A 68 13.99 1.27 -43.93
CA SER A 68 12.53 1.07 -43.98
C SER A 68 12.09 -0.16 -43.16
N LYS A 69 10.77 -0.35 -43.02
CA LYS A 69 10.16 -1.50 -42.33
C LYS A 69 10.68 -2.87 -42.79
N ASP A 70 11.18 -2.97 -44.01
CA ASP A 70 11.73 -4.21 -44.56
C ASP A 70 12.98 -4.70 -43.80
N HIS A 71 13.64 -3.80 -43.06
CA HIS A 71 14.85 -4.06 -42.29
C HIS A 71 14.59 -4.13 -40.77
N GLU A 72 13.34 -4.34 -40.36
CA GLU A 72 12.94 -4.34 -38.95
C GLU A 72 13.76 -5.31 -38.08
N GLN A 73 14.03 -6.52 -38.59
CA GLN A 73 14.86 -7.51 -37.89
C GLN A 73 16.29 -7.02 -37.63
N LEU A 74 16.88 -6.32 -38.61
CA LEU A 74 18.24 -5.78 -38.48
C LEU A 74 18.29 -4.69 -37.41
N ILE A 75 17.29 -3.82 -37.38
CA ILE A 75 17.18 -2.76 -36.37
C ILE A 75 17.00 -3.36 -34.98
N TYR A 76 16.20 -4.42 -34.83
CA TYR A 76 16.08 -5.11 -33.55
C TYR A 76 17.39 -5.75 -33.08
N LEU A 77 18.26 -6.21 -33.99
CA LEU A 77 19.60 -6.68 -33.63
C LEU A 77 20.49 -5.52 -33.18
N VAL A 78 20.49 -4.40 -33.89
CA VAL A 78 21.25 -3.20 -33.49
C VAL A 78 20.77 -2.67 -32.13
N LEU A 79 19.46 -2.65 -31.89
CA LEU A 79 18.88 -2.24 -30.60
C LEU A 79 19.25 -3.19 -29.45
N ARG A 80 19.64 -4.44 -29.73
CA ARG A 80 20.08 -5.43 -28.74
C ARG A 80 21.58 -5.41 -28.46
N LEU A 81 22.36 -4.60 -29.19
CA LEU A 81 23.80 -4.49 -28.93
C LEU A 81 24.07 -4.09 -27.48
N PRO A 82 25.08 -4.68 -26.82
CA PRO A 82 25.43 -4.36 -25.44
C PRO A 82 26.12 -2.99 -25.39
N TRP A 83 25.36 -1.93 -25.16
CA TRP A 83 25.88 -0.56 -25.07
C TRP A 83 26.05 -0.08 -23.61
N LEU A 84 25.25 -0.60 -22.69
CA LEU A 84 25.36 -0.34 -21.24
C LEU A 84 26.60 -1.04 -20.66
N GLY A 85 27.33 -0.37 -19.77
CA GLY A 85 28.57 -0.86 -19.15
C GLY A 85 29.78 -0.92 -20.09
N ARG A 86 29.71 -0.33 -21.28
CA ARG A 86 30.84 -0.21 -22.24
C ARG A 86 31.53 1.15 -22.12
N SER A 87 32.58 1.35 -22.93
CA SER A 87 33.31 2.63 -22.96
C SER A 87 32.39 3.82 -23.28
N PRO A 88 32.70 5.03 -22.77
CA PRO A 88 31.88 6.23 -23.00
C PRO A 88 31.72 6.57 -24.49
N ALA A 89 32.72 6.25 -25.32
CA ALA A 89 32.65 6.44 -26.76
C ALA A 89 31.57 5.56 -27.44
N VAL A 90 31.39 4.31 -26.98
CA VAL A 90 30.32 3.43 -27.48
C VAL A 90 28.95 4.00 -27.10
N VAL A 91 28.80 4.46 -25.86
CA VAL A 91 27.54 5.01 -25.35
C VAL A 91 27.16 6.28 -26.13
N GLU A 92 28.10 7.20 -26.33
CA GLU A 92 27.86 8.44 -27.09
C GLU A 92 27.41 8.15 -28.53
N GLU A 93 28.09 7.25 -29.22
CA GLU A 93 27.72 6.85 -30.59
C GLU A 93 26.36 6.13 -30.64
N TYR A 94 26.05 5.34 -29.62
CA TYR A 94 24.76 4.65 -29.52
C TYR A 94 23.61 5.65 -29.30
N LEU A 95 23.80 6.62 -28.42
CA LEU A 95 22.83 7.71 -28.20
C LEU A 95 22.62 8.54 -29.47
N ALA A 96 23.70 8.84 -30.21
CA ALA A 96 23.62 9.54 -31.49
C ALA A 96 22.88 8.72 -32.56
N PHE A 97 23.08 7.39 -32.59
CA PHE A 97 22.33 6.49 -33.44
C PHE A 97 20.84 6.48 -33.10
N LEU A 98 20.48 6.34 -31.82
CA LEU A 98 19.08 6.36 -31.38
C LEU A 98 18.38 7.66 -31.80
N SER A 99 19.03 8.81 -31.57
CA SER A 99 18.52 10.13 -31.96
C SER A 99 18.27 10.22 -33.48
N ASN A 100 19.23 9.79 -34.29
CA ASN A 100 19.08 9.79 -35.75
C ASN A 100 17.95 8.85 -36.20
N LEU A 101 17.86 7.66 -35.60
CA LEU A 101 16.84 6.66 -35.92
C LEU A 101 15.43 7.18 -35.66
N VAL A 102 15.16 7.69 -34.45
CA VAL A 102 13.81 8.18 -34.09
C VAL A 102 13.43 9.44 -34.86
N SER A 103 14.42 10.28 -35.22
CA SER A 103 14.18 11.51 -35.99
C SER A 103 13.88 11.23 -37.46
N ALA A 104 14.55 10.25 -38.08
CA ALA A 104 14.34 9.90 -39.48
C ALA A 104 13.19 8.91 -39.68
N GLN A 105 12.98 7.97 -38.74
CA GLN A 105 12.02 6.88 -38.85
C GLN A 105 11.26 6.70 -37.52
N THR A 106 10.24 7.52 -37.30
CA THR A 106 9.41 7.51 -36.07
C THR A 106 8.68 6.18 -35.82
N VAL A 107 8.57 5.32 -36.84
CA VAL A 107 8.03 3.96 -36.73
C VAL A 107 8.75 3.13 -35.66
N TYR A 108 10.06 3.35 -35.47
CA TYR A 108 10.86 2.61 -34.49
C TYR A 108 10.85 3.23 -33.09
N LEU A 109 10.15 4.35 -32.88
CA LEU A 109 10.07 5.01 -31.57
C LEU A 109 9.66 4.04 -30.46
N ARG A 110 8.59 3.24 -30.67
CA ARG A 110 8.12 2.27 -29.67
C ARG A 110 9.17 1.21 -29.37
N ALA A 111 9.92 0.76 -30.37
CA ALA A 111 10.99 -0.21 -30.21
C ALA A 111 12.15 0.35 -29.38
N CYS A 112 12.61 1.57 -29.70
CA CYS A 112 13.65 2.26 -28.94
C CYS A 112 13.24 2.49 -27.48
N LEU A 113 12.03 3.00 -27.25
CA LEU A 113 11.52 3.22 -25.89
C LEU A 113 11.42 1.91 -25.10
N LYS A 114 10.91 0.84 -25.72
CA LYS A 114 10.80 -0.48 -25.08
C LYS A 114 12.17 -1.05 -24.73
N MET A 115 13.16 -0.90 -25.62
CA MET A 115 14.54 -1.30 -25.35
C MET A 115 15.10 -0.55 -24.13
N VAL A 116 14.98 0.77 -24.07
CA VAL A 116 15.51 1.54 -22.93
C VAL A 116 14.81 1.16 -21.63
N VAL A 117 13.48 1.10 -21.61
CA VAL A 117 12.69 0.75 -20.42
C VAL A 117 12.98 -0.68 -19.95
N SER A 118 13.30 -1.62 -20.85
CA SER A 118 13.65 -3.00 -20.46
C SER A 118 14.92 -3.09 -19.62
N ASN A 119 15.76 -2.06 -19.63
CA ASN A 119 16.97 -1.96 -18.82
C ASN A 119 16.75 -1.21 -17.48
N PHE A 120 15.50 -0.88 -17.10
CA PHE A 120 15.19 -0.27 -15.80
C PHE A 120 15.21 -1.26 -14.63
N THR A 121 15.46 -2.54 -14.90
CA THR A 121 15.64 -3.57 -13.88
C THR A 121 17.05 -4.14 -13.96
N PRO A 122 17.65 -4.56 -12.83
CA PRO A 122 18.91 -5.29 -12.84
C PRO A 122 18.84 -6.50 -13.77
N LYS A 123 19.93 -6.77 -14.49
CA LYS A 123 20.04 -8.02 -15.26
C LYS A 123 20.08 -9.18 -14.28
N ARG A 124 19.27 -10.22 -14.55
CA ARG A 124 19.33 -11.45 -13.76
C ARG A 124 20.70 -12.10 -13.98
N VAL A 125 21.54 -12.10 -12.95
CA VAL A 125 22.69 -12.99 -12.93
C VAL A 125 22.13 -14.41 -12.76
N LYS A 126 22.16 -15.20 -13.84
CA LYS A 126 21.88 -16.63 -13.78
C LYS A 126 23.21 -17.32 -13.54
N ILE A 127 23.47 -17.74 -12.31
CA ILE A 127 24.58 -18.66 -12.05
C ILE A 127 24.04 -20.07 -12.33
N CYS A 128 24.51 -20.68 -13.41
CA CYS A 128 24.21 -22.08 -13.69
C CYS A 128 25.30 -22.96 -13.04
N GLU A 129 25.07 -23.43 -11.82
CA GLU A 129 25.81 -24.56 -11.25
C GLU A 129 24.95 -25.82 -11.31
N GLY A 130 25.49 -26.91 -11.87
CA GLY A 130 24.87 -28.24 -11.79
C GLY A 130 23.51 -28.44 -12.49
N GLY A 131 23.07 -27.52 -13.36
CA GLY A 131 21.79 -27.63 -14.06
C GLY A 131 20.57 -27.09 -13.29
N VAL A 132 20.81 -26.37 -12.19
CA VAL A 132 19.78 -25.61 -11.45
C VAL A 132 20.06 -24.12 -11.65
N ASP A 133 19.07 -23.37 -12.14
CA ASP A 133 19.12 -21.91 -12.23
C ASP A 133 19.06 -21.34 -10.80
N ILE A 134 20.21 -21.14 -10.15
CA ILE A 134 20.29 -20.43 -8.87
C ILE A 134 20.49 -18.95 -9.18
N SER A 135 19.40 -18.18 -9.07
CA SER A 135 19.41 -16.72 -9.17
C SER A 135 19.50 -16.16 -7.76
N ASP A 136 20.69 -16.17 -7.17
CA ASP A 136 20.91 -15.73 -5.79
C ASP A 136 22.11 -14.79 -5.65
N SER A 137 22.09 -13.67 -6.38
CA SER A 137 22.84 -12.53 -5.89
C SER A 137 22.13 -11.21 -6.14
N ASP A 138 21.77 -10.57 -5.02
CA ASP A 138 21.66 -9.11 -4.90
C ASP A 138 23.09 -8.52 -4.95
N ASP A 139 23.91 -8.92 -5.93
CA ASP A 139 25.21 -8.30 -6.14
C ASP A 139 24.95 -6.87 -6.60
N ASP A 140 25.42 -5.91 -5.80
CA ASP A 140 25.52 -4.51 -6.20
C ASP A 140 26.48 -4.42 -7.38
N ASP A 141 25.94 -4.58 -8.61
CA ASP A 141 26.64 -4.18 -9.82
C ASP A 141 26.94 -2.68 -9.68
N GLU A 142 28.19 -2.34 -9.33
CA GLU A 142 28.65 -0.96 -9.14
C GLU A 142 28.30 -0.07 -10.35
N ASN A 143 28.13 -0.66 -11.53
CA ASN A 143 27.79 0.06 -12.76
C ASN A 143 26.28 0.29 -12.93
N LEU A 144 25.43 -0.29 -12.09
CA LEU A 144 23.97 -0.20 -12.20
C LEU A 144 23.45 1.25 -12.17
N PRO A 145 23.90 2.14 -11.27
CA PRO A 145 23.50 3.55 -11.29
C PRO A 145 23.89 4.25 -12.59
N ILE A 146 25.11 4.02 -13.08
CA ILE A 146 25.63 4.59 -14.33
C ILE A 146 24.80 4.09 -15.52
N ASN A 147 24.43 2.81 -15.54
CA ASN A 147 23.59 2.24 -16.59
C ASN A 147 22.20 2.88 -16.59
N PHE A 148 21.60 3.14 -15.43
CA PHE A 148 20.35 3.89 -15.34
C PHE A 148 20.51 5.33 -15.83
N ASP A 149 21.58 6.03 -15.46
CA ASP A 149 21.86 7.38 -15.97
C ASP A 149 21.91 7.43 -17.49
N GLN A 150 22.59 6.47 -18.11
CA GLN A 150 22.67 6.34 -19.57
C GLN A 150 21.30 6.06 -20.19
N CYS A 151 20.47 5.21 -19.58
CA CYS A 151 19.10 4.97 -20.02
C CYS A 151 18.24 6.24 -19.94
N HIS A 152 18.37 6.99 -18.85
CA HIS A 152 17.65 8.25 -18.66
C HIS A 152 18.10 9.33 -19.66
N GLN A 153 19.40 9.42 -19.94
CA GLN A 153 19.95 10.30 -20.98
C GLN A 153 19.37 9.94 -22.35
N ALA A 154 19.26 8.64 -22.68
CA ALA A 154 18.63 8.19 -23.91
C ALA A 154 17.16 8.63 -24.02
N LEU A 155 16.37 8.48 -22.95
CA LEU A 155 14.97 8.92 -22.93
C LEU A 155 14.84 10.44 -23.07
N GLN A 156 15.68 11.21 -22.40
CA GLN A 156 15.69 12.68 -22.51
C GLN A 156 16.03 13.12 -23.93
N LEU A 157 17.00 12.47 -24.58
CA LEU A 157 17.33 12.73 -25.98
C LEU A 157 16.14 12.40 -26.90
N ILE A 158 15.54 11.22 -26.77
CA ILE A 158 14.38 10.83 -27.58
C ILE A 158 13.21 11.80 -27.38
N ALA A 159 12.90 12.17 -26.13
CA ALA A 159 11.82 13.09 -25.80
C ALA A 159 12.07 14.50 -26.37
N ARG A 160 13.33 14.93 -26.45
CA ARG A 160 13.72 16.21 -27.06
C ARG A 160 13.47 16.26 -28.57
N TYR A 161 13.73 15.16 -29.29
CA TYR A 161 13.49 15.08 -30.73
C TYR A 161 12.04 14.76 -31.10
N VAL A 162 11.35 13.97 -30.29
CA VAL A 162 9.98 13.53 -30.56
C VAL A 162 9.05 13.92 -29.40
N PRO A 163 8.34 15.07 -29.49
CA PRO A 163 7.45 15.54 -28.42
C PRO A 163 6.30 14.56 -28.09
N SER A 164 5.90 13.71 -29.04
CA SER A 164 4.88 12.68 -28.84
C SER A 164 5.34 11.49 -27.98
N THR A 165 6.59 11.49 -27.50
CA THR A 165 7.18 10.40 -26.72
C THR A 165 6.36 10.03 -25.48
N SER A 166 5.81 11.02 -24.76
CA SER A 166 5.02 10.77 -23.54
C SER A 166 3.83 9.83 -23.79
N ARG A 167 3.12 10.00 -24.91
CA ARG A 167 1.95 9.18 -25.28
C ARG A 167 2.31 7.71 -25.49
N PHE A 168 3.49 7.42 -26.04
CA PHE A 168 3.94 6.06 -26.31
C PHE A 168 4.69 5.44 -25.13
N LEU A 169 5.31 6.27 -24.28
CA LEU A 169 6.10 5.80 -23.16
C LEU A 169 5.22 5.22 -22.04
N MET A 170 4.10 5.86 -21.70
CA MET A 170 3.26 5.41 -20.57
C MET A 170 2.73 3.96 -20.71
N PRO A 171 2.19 3.54 -21.88
CA PRO A 171 1.83 2.13 -22.08
C PRO A 171 3.01 1.18 -21.92
N ILE A 172 4.20 1.56 -22.38
CA ILE A 172 5.42 0.75 -22.27
C ILE A 172 5.85 0.59 -20.81
N LEU A 173 5.80 1.67 -20.02
CA LEU A 173 6.08 1.61 -18.57
C LEU A 173 5.08 0.70 -17.84
N THR A 174 3.82 0.71 -18.28
CA THR A 174 2.78 -0.15 -17.69
C THR A 174 2.98 -1.62 -18.04
N GLU A 175 3.29 -1.93 -19.31
CA GLU A 175 3.52 -3.29 -19.82
C GLU A 175 4.79 -3.92 -19.25
N ASN A 176 5.86 -3.14 -19.02
CA ASN A 176 7.14 -3.63 -18.50
C ASN A 176 7.24 -3.58 -16.97
N PHE A 177 6.19 -3.15 -16.27
CA PHE A 177 6.20 -3.11 -14.81
C PHE A 177 6.43 -4.53 -14.25
N PRO A 178 7.46 -4.77 -13.41
CA PRO A 178 7.77 -6.09 -12.90
C PRO A 178 6.59 -6.71 -12.14
N PHE A 179 6.48 -8.04 -12.21
CA PHE A 179 5.46 -8.73 -11.43
C PHE A 179 5.65 -8.46 -9.92
N VAL A 180 4.56 -8.23 -9.19
CA VAL A 180 4.59 -7.77 -7.78
C VAL A 180 5.29 -8.76 -6.82
N GLN A 181 5.46 -10.02 -7.22
CA GLN A 181 6.18 -11.04 -6.44
C GLN A 181 7.68 -11.13 -6.76
N LYS A 182 8.24 -10.26 -7.61
CA LYS A 182 9.69 -10.19 -7.86
C LYS A 182 10.44 -9.71 -6.61
N SER A 183 11.79 -9.75 -6.65
CA SER A 183 12.61 -9.27 -5.54
C SER A 183 12.35 -7.79 -5.24
N SER A 184 12.50 -7.41 -3.97
CA SER A 184 12.33 -6.02 -3.51
C SER A 184 13.24 -5.08 -4.30
N ARG A 185 14.50 -5.47 -4.54
CA ARG A 185 15.47 -4.73 -5.34
C ARG A 185 15.01 -4.47 -6.78
N THR A 186 14.40 -5.46 -7.44
CA THR A 186 13.88 -5.29 -8.80
C THR A 186 12.75 -4.25 -8.85
N LEU A 187 11.84 -4.32 -7.88
CA LEU A 187 10.72 -3.38 -7.76
C LEU A 187 11.22 -1.97 -7.41
N GLU A 188 12.16 -1.87 -6.47
CA GLU A 188 12.83 -0.63 -6.06
C GLU A 188 13.45 0.09 -7.25
N CYS A 189 14.35 -0.58 -7.99
CA CYS A 189 15.03 0.02 -9.15
C CYS A 189 14.02 0.49 -10.20
N TYR A 190 13.01 -0.33 -10.49
CA TYR A 190 12.00 0.04 -11.49
C TYR A 190 11.21 1.26 -11.04
N VAL A 191 10.71 1.28 -9.81
CA VAL A 191 9.92 2.40 -9.26
C VAL A 191 10.76 3.67 -9.16
N HIS A 192 12.01 3.58 -8.72
CA HIS A 192 12.95 4.70 -8.69
C HIS A 192 13.16 5.30 -10.09
N ASN A 193 13.41 4.47 -11.10
CA ASN A 193 13.56 4.92 -12.48
C ASN A 193 12.27 5.53 -13.04
N LEU A 194 11.08 4.98 -12.71
CA LEU A 194 9.79 5.56 -13.08
C LEU A 194 9.59 6.96 -12.49
N LEU A 195 9.89 7.14 -11.21
CA LEU A 195 9.79 8.44 -10.54
C LEU A 195 10.79 9.44 -11.13
N ARG A 196 11.99 9.00 -11.49
CA ARG A 196 12.93 9.85 -12.23
C ARG A 196 12.40 10.26 -13.61
N VAL A 197 11.69 9.40 -14.34
CA VAL A 197 10.97 9.77 -15.59
C VAL A 197 9.98 10.90 -15.34
N ALA A 198 9.23 10.84 -14.23
CA ALA A 198 8.25 11.86 -13.88
C ALA A 198 8.86 13.26 -13.67
N VAL A 199 10.13 13.34 -13.21
CA VAL A 199 10.83 14.62 -12.98
C VAL A 199 11.08 15.38 -14.28
N TYR A 200 11.62 14.72 -15.32
CA TYR A 200 11.97 15.40 -16.58
C TYR A 200 10.89 15.31 -17.66
N ILE A 201 9.83 14.51 -17.47
CA ILE A 201 8.62 14.51 -18.30
C ILE A 201 7.39 14.75 -17.40
N PRO A 202 7.12 16.00 -16.99
CA PRO A 202 6.05 16.31 -16.03
C PRO A 202 4.66 15.86 -16.47
N SER A 203 4.40 15.82 -17.79
CA SER A 203 3.13 15.32 -18.34
C SER A 203 2.80 13.87 -17.97
N LEU A 204 3.80 13.09 -17.55
CA LEU A 204 3.63 11.70 -17.12
C LEU A 204 3.51 11.54 -15.61
N GLN A 205 3.80 12.59 -14.81
CA GLN A 205 3.89 12.50 -13.35
C GLN A 205 2.67 11.85 -12.71
N ARG A 206 1.47 12.39 -12.95
CA ARG A 206 0.21 11.81 -12.44
C ARG A 206 0.02 10.34 -12.83
N HIS A 207 0.27 10.00 -14.09
CA HIS A 207 0.06 8.64 -14.60
C HIS A 207 1.07 7.65 -14.00
N VAL A 208 2.31 8.09 -13.80
CA VAL A 208 3.36 7.32 -13.12
C VAL A 208 3.00 7.08 -11.65
N LEU A 209 2.56 8.12 -10.94
CA LEU A 209 2.08 7.99 -9.55
C LEU A 209 0.88 7.04 -9.47
N GLU A 210 -0.07 7.16 -10.40
CA GLU A 210 -1.22 6.25 -10.48
C GLU A 210 -0.78 4.79 -10.68
N LEU A 211 0.18 4.54 -11.59
CA LEU A 211 0.70 3.19 -11.83
C LEU A 211 1.41 2.61 -10.60
N ILE A 212 2.27 3.40 -9.95
CA ILE A 212 3.02 2.97 -8.77
C ILE A 212 2.05 2.68 -7.61
N ILE A 213 1.18 3.63 -7.28
CA ILE A 213 0.19 3.49 -6.20
C ILE A 213 -0.74 2.32 -6.47
N SER A 214 -1.21 2.12 -7.72
CA SER A 214 -2.03 0.95 -8.08
C SER A 214 -1.33 -0.38 -7.79
N ARG A 215 -0.01 -0.46 -8.01
CA ARG A 215 0.78 -1.69 -7.74
C ARG A 215 1.07 -1.85 -6.26
N MET A 216 1.36 -0.78 -5.55
CA MET A 216 1.57 -0.79 -4.09
C MET A 216 0.29 -1.18 -3.34
N LEU A 217 -0.88 -0.68 -3.76
CA LEU A 217 -2.17 -1.06 -3.16
C LEU A 217 -2.45 -2.57 -3.28
N LYS A 218 -2.02 -3.21 -4.37
CA LYS A 218 -2.15 -4.67 -4.51
C LYS A 218 -1.28 -5.44 -3.52
N LEU A 219 -0.09 -4.91 -3.19
CA LEU A 219 0.77 -5.48 -2.16
C LEU A 219 0.18 -5.23 -0.77
N ASP A 220 -0.26 -4.01 -0.51
CA ASP A 220 -0.83 -3.57 0.77
C ASP A 220 -2.09 -4.35 1.16
N VAL A 221 -3.00 -4.58 0.20
CA VAL A 221 -4.23 -5.38 0.45
C VAL A 221 -3.93 -6.89 0.56
N SER A 222 -2.78 -7.35 0.05
CA SER A 222 -2.46 -8.79 0.04
C SER A 222 -1.93 -9.32 1.38
N ALA A 223 -1.52 -8.45 2.30
CA ALA A 223 -1.08 -8.81 3.63
C ALA A 223 -1.73 -7.85 4.63
N SER A 224 -2.58 -8.38 5.50
CA SER A 224 -3.25 -7.56 6.52
C SER A 224 -2.25 -7.09 7.57
N ARG A 225 -2.58 -5.98 8.25
CA ARG A 225 -1.75 -5.44 9.33
C ARG A 225 -1.48 -6.48 10.43
N GLY A 226 -2.52 -7.23 10.83
CA GLY A 226 -2.41 -8.24 11.88
C GLY A 226 -1.47 -9.38 11.50
N GLU A 227 -1.53 -9.88 10.27
CA GLU A 227 -0.61 -10.92 9.78
C GLU A 227 0.85 -10.45 9.78
N ILE A 228 1.10 -9.19 9.40
CA ILE A 228 2.44 -8.61 9.43
C ILE A 228 2.93 -8.53 10.88
N GLU A 229 2.13 -7.96 11.78
CA GLU A 229 2.49 -7.83 13.20
C GLU A 229 2.75 -9.20 13.86
N GLU A 230 1.92 -10.21 13.58
CA GLU A 230 2.10 -11.57 14.11
C GLU A 230 3.44 -12.19 13.70
N VAL A 231 3.79 -12.09 12.42
CA VAL A 231 5.06 -12.64 11.89
C VAL A 231 6.27 -11.91 12.47
N GLU A 232 6.21 -10.57 12.52
CA GLU A 232 7.31 -9.77 13.07
C GLU A 232 7.51 -10.01 14.57
N ASN A 233 6.41 -10.10 15.34
CA ASN A 233 6.46 -10.37 16.78
C ASN A 233 6.93 -11.79 17.10
N ALA A 234 6.56 -12.79 16.28
CA ALA A 234 6.99 -14.16 16.48
C ALA A 234 8.52 -14.32 16.34
N VAL A 235 9.12 -13.62 15.36
CA VAL A 235 10.58 -13.62 15.19
C VAL A 235 11.27 -12.89 16.33
N GLN A 236 10.78 -11.73 16.74
CA GLN A 236 11.33 -11.00 17.89
C GLN A 236 11.30 -11.85 19.18
N GLN A 237 10.22 -12.61 19.41
CA GLN A 237 10.13 -13.51 20.56
C GLN A 237 11.06 -14.72 20.46
N GLN A 238 11.38 -15.20 19.26
CA GLN A 238 12.35 -16.28 19.04
C GLN A 238 13.78 -15.79 19.25
N GLU A 239 14.12 -14.60 18.75
CA GLU A 239 15.43 -13.96 18.97
C GLU A 239 15.68 -13.71 20.47
N MET A 240 14.70 -13.17 21.20
CA MET A 240 14.81 -12.96 22.65
C MET A 240 14.94 -14.26 23.47
N LYS A 241 14.40 -15.38 22.99
CA LYS A 241 14.55 -16.69 23.66
C LYS A 241 15.90 -17.32 23.37
N GLY A 242 16.42 -17.19 22.15
CA GLY A 242 17.76 -17.66 21.79
C GLY A 242 18.87 -16.94 22.56
N GLU A 243 18.74 -15.62 22.75
CA GLU A 243 19.69 -14.83 23.55
C GLU A 243 19.70 -15.22 25.05
N GLN A 244 18.57 -15.73 25.59
CA GLN A 244 18.50 -16.20 26.98
C GLN A 244 19.06 -17.62 27.18
N GLU A 245 19.09 -18.45 26.15
CA GLU A 245 19.66 -19.81 26.21
C GLU A 245 21.17 -19.84 25.88
N GLU A 246 21.68 -18.89 25.10
CA GLU A 246 23.11 -18.82 24.74
C GLU A 246 24.05 -18.26 25.84
N GLU A 247 23.54 -17.60 26.89
CA GLU A 247 24.38 -17.22 28.06
C GLU A 247 24.81 -18.43 28.93
N GLY A 248 24.41 -19.66 28.57
CA GLY A 248 24.46 -20.82 29.47
C GLY A 248 25.28 -22.05 29.07
N LEU A 249 25.76 -22.24 27.83
CA LEU A 249 26.49 -23.49 27.49
C LEU A 249 27.53 -23.33 26.36
N PHE A 250 28.80 -23.56 26.71
CA PHE A 250 29.80 -24.06 25.77
C PHE A 250 29.44 -25.50 25.40
N ASP A 251 29.26 -25.82 24.12
CA ASP A 251 29.66 -27.14 23.60
C ASP A 251 30.03 -27.09 22.09
N MET A 252 30.99 -27.93 21.73
CA MET A 252 31.66 -28.04 20.43
C MET A 252 30.80 -28.69 19.33
N ASP A 253 31.03 -28.22 18.10
CA ASP A 253 30.93 -28.88 16.78
C ASP A 253 29.75 -29.83 16.49
N GLU A 254 28.85 -29.43 15.58
CA GLU A 254 28.53 -30.23 14.38
C GLU A 254 27.71 -29.42 13.36
N ASP A 255 28.08 -29.56 12.08
CA ASP A 255 27.53 -28.88 10.91
C ASP A 255 25.99 -28.97 10.81
N VAL A 256 25.30 -27.87 11.11
CA VAL A 256 23.88 -27.69 10.75
C VAL A 256 23.74 -26.42 9.93
N CYS A 257 23.15 -26.57 8.74
CA CYS A 257 22.95 -25.51 7.75
C CYS A 257 22.49 -24.20 8.41
N SER A 258 23.40 -23.22 8.45
CA SER A 258 23.13 -21.87 8.93
C SER A 258 22.04 -21.25 8.05
N VAL A 259 20.79 -21.32 8.52
CA VAL A 259 19.76 -20.34 8.16
C VAL A 259 20.40 -19.02 8.54
N LYS A 260 20.79 -18.22 7.53
CA LYS A 260 21.44 -16.92 7.72
C LYS A 260 20.67 -16.16 8.81
N SER A 261 21.21 -16.14 10.02
CA SER A 261 20.76 -15.26 11.09
C SER A 261 20.93 -13.86 10.52
N SER A 262 19.79 -13.23 10.22
CA SER A 262 19.81 -11.81 9.86
C SER A 262 20.36 -11.09 11.10
N PRO A 263 21.35 -10.20 10.98
CA PRO A 263 21.93 -9.56 12.15
C PRO A 263 20.82 -8.83 12.91
N ALA A 264 20.70 -9.09 14.21
CA ALA A 264 19.85 -8.34 15.12
C ALA A 264 20.13 -6.83 14.89
N GLY A 265 19.11 -6.10 14.45
CA GLY A 265 19.20 -4.65 14.14
C GLY A 265 19.05 -4.25 12.66
N THR A 266 18.88 -5.18 11.71
CA THR A 266 18.49 -4.79 10.34
C THR A 266 17.05 -4.25 10.34
N ASN A 267 16.82 -3.02 9.85
CA ASN A 267 15.47 -2.42 9.70
C ASN A 267 14.60 -3.13 8.63
N VAL A 268 14.93 -4.37 8.27
CA VAL A 268 14.30 -5.14 7.20
C VAL A 268 13.06 -5.83 7.76
N MET A 269 12.01 -5.91 6.95
CA MET A 269 10.81 -6.67 7.31
C MET A 269 11.08 -8.16 7.10
N VAL A 270 10.64 -8.98 8.04
CA VAL A 270 10.62 -10.44 7.92
C VAL A 270 9.55 -10.85 6.91
N HIS A 271 8.37 -10.21 6.97
CA HIS A 271 7.28 -10.57 6.06
C HIS A 271 7.61 -10.12 4.62
N PRO A 272 7.65 -11.03 3.62
CA PRO A 272 8.20 -10.74 2.30
C PRO A 272 7.37 -9.73 1.49
N VAL A 273 6.05 -9.69 1.69
CA VAL A 273 5.19 -8.67 1.06
C VAL A 273 5.42 -7.31 1.73
N ALA A 274 5.59 -7.31 3.06
CA ALA A 274 5.81 -6.09 3.82
C ALA A 274 7.18 -5.49 3.47
N GLU A 275 8.19 -6.33 3.27
CA GLU A 275 9.54 -5.93 2.85
C GLU A 275 9.52 -5.23 1.49
N ARG A 276 8.80 -5.79 0.51
CA ARG A 276 8.61 -5.16 -0.80
C ARG A 276 7.87 -3.84 -0.66
N LEU A 277 6.79 -3.80 0.11
CA LEU A 277 5.98 -2.60 0.30
C LEU A 277 6.76 -1.50 1.01
N ASP A 278 7.50 -1.82 2.07
CA ASP A 278 8.33 -0.90 2.83
C ASP A 278 9.42 -0.26 1.96
N THR A 279 10.11 -1.08 1.16
CA THR A 279 11.09 -0.60 0.17
C THR A 279 10.46 0.42 -0.79
N LEU A 280 9.27 0.11 -1.33
CA LEU A 280 8.57 1.00 -2.25
C LEU A 280 8.05 2.28 -1.56
N MET A 281 7.58 2.18 -0.32
CA MET A 281 7.15 3.33 0.47
C MET A 281 8.33 4.28 0.76
N VAL A 282 9.52 3.75 1.08
CA VAL A 282 10.73 4.57 1.27
C VAL A 282 11.02 5.40 0.01
N VAL A 283 11.04 4.75 -1.17
CA VAL A 283 11.31 5.44 -2.44
C VAL A 283 10.24 6.49 -2.77
N LEU A 284 8.95 6.17 -2.56
CA LEU A 284 7.85 7.09 -2.82
C LEU A 284 7.89 8.31 -1.87
N LEU A 285 8.11 8.11 -0.58
CA LEU A 285 8.17 9.19 0.40
C LEU A 285 9.40 10.07 0.21
N ALA A 286 10.55 9.48 -0.16
CA ALA A 286 11.74 10.24 -0.53
C ALA A 286 11.47 11.12 -1.75
N PHE A 287 10.86 10.58 -2.80
CA PHE A 287 10.45 11.37 -3.97
C PHE A 287 9.52 12.52 -3.62
N ILE A 288 8.52 12.29 -2.76
CA ILE A 288 7.61 13.36 -2.30
C ILE A 288 8.40 14.47 -1.60
N LYS A 289 9.34 14.10 -0.71
CA LYS A 289 10.18 15.07 -0.01
C LYS A 289 11.04 15.88 -0.96
N ASP A 290 11.73 15.22 -1.89
CA ASP A 290 12.67 15.83 -2.82
C ASP A 290 11.98 16.72 -3.86
N MET A 291 10.78 16.35 -4.31
CA MET A 291 9.96 17.21 -5.19
C MET A 291 9.46 18.47 -4.49
N CYS A 292 9.21 18.39 -3.18
CA CYS A 292 8.70 19.51 -2.40
C CYS A 292 9.81 20.42 -1.86
N HIS A 293 11.02 19.90 -1.62
CA HIS A 293 12.11 20.65 -0.99
C HIS A 293 13.29 20.85 -1.94
N VAL A 294 13.52 22.10 -2.34
CA VAL A 294 14.69 22.49 -3.12
C VAL A 294 15.70 23.17 -2.18
N ASN A 295 16.90 22.62 -2.05
CA ASN A 295 17.94 23.12 -1.12
C ASN A 295 17.45 23.25 0.34
N GLY A 296 16.59 22.33 0.78
CA GLY A 296 16.00 22.34 2.13
C GLY A 296 14.86 23.35 2.32
N CYS A 297 14.52 24.15 1.31
CA CYS A 297 13.38 25.08 1.35
C CYS A 297 12.17 24.48 0.62
N LEU A 298 10.98 24.65 1.18
CA LEU A 298 9.73 24.18 0.58
C LEU A 298 9.36 25.01 -0.67
N ASP A 299 9.34 24.37 -1.83
CA ASP A 299 8.80 24.94 -3.08
C ASP A 299 7.26 24.81 -3.08
N VAL A 300 6.59 25.93 -2.91
CA VAL A 300 5.13 25.98 -2.77
C VAL A 300 4.40 25.58 -4.06
N GLU A 301 4.92 25.96 -5.22
CA GLU A 301 4.27 25.68 -6.52
C GLU A 301 4.36 24.20 -6.84
N GLN A 302 5.56 23.61 -6.75
CA GLN A 302 5.77 22.19 -6.99
C GLN A 302 5.00 21.31 -6.00
N THR A 303 5.00 21.70 -4.72
CA THR A 303 4.24 21.01 -3.67
C THR A 303 2.74 21.03 -3.96
N LYS A 304 2.21 22.17 -4.42
CA LYS A 304 0.79 22.32 -4.77
C LYS A 304 0.41 21.46 -5.97
N ASP A 305 1.27 21.36 -6.98
CA ASP A 305 0.99 20.53 -8.15
C ASP A 305 1.09 19.04 -7.83
N LEU A 306 2.09 18.62 -7.04
CA LEU A 306 2.18 17.25 -6.54
C LEU A 306 0.96 16.90 -5.67
N TYR A 307 0.49 17.83 -4.83
CA TYR A 307 -0.72 17.64 -4.02
C TYR A 307 -1.95 17.40 -4.88
N LYS A 308 -2.17 18.22 -5.93
CA LYS A 308 -3.31 18.00 -6.85
C LYS A 308 -3.24 16.63 -7.51
N ASP A 309 -2.05 16.22 -7.96
CA ASP A 309 -1.85 14.91 -8.58
C ASP A 309 -2.12 13.77 -7.60
N LEU A 310 -1.60 13.84 -6.38
CA LEU A 310 -1.84 12.81 -5.35
C LEU A 310 -3.30 12.77 -4.88
N VAL A 311 -4.00 13.89 -4.77
CA VAL A 311 -5.45 13.90 -4.46
C VAL A 311 -6.25 13.26 -5.60
N CYS A 312 -5.90 13.52 -6.86
CA CYS A 312 -6.53 12.83 -8.00
C CYS A 312 -6.31 11.31 -7.93
N VAL A 313 -5.11 10.87 -7.58
CA VAL A 313 -4.80 9.44 -7.41
C VAL A 313 -5.51 8.86 -6.19
N PHE A 314 -5.62 9.63 -5.11
CA PHE A 314 -6.36 9.24 -3.91
C PHE A 314 -7.82 8.95 -4.23
N ASP A 315 -8.52 9.88 -4.89
CA ASP A 315 -9.93 9.71 -5.26
C ASP A 315 -10.17 8.51 -6.18
N LYS A 316 -9.24 8.27 -7.09
CA LYS A 316 -9.36 7.21 -8.10
C LYS A 316 -9.02 5.82 -7.56
N LEU A 317 -8.01 5.72 -6.69
CA LEU A 317 -7.42 4.44 -6.28
C LEU A 317 -7.49 4.17 -4.78
N ILE A 318 -7.07 5.11 -3.94
CA ILE A 318 -6.90 4.89 -2.49
C ILE A 318 -8.27 4.91 -1.79
N LEU A 319 -9.10 5.92 -2.07
CA LEU A 319 -10.42 6.08 -1.47
C LEU A 319 -11.36 4.88 -1.75
N PRO A 320 -11.42 4.32 -2.98
CA PRO A 320 -12.26 3.15 -3.27
C PRO A 320 -11.69 1.81 -2.79
N THR A 321 -10.41 1.76 -2.42
CA THR A 321 -9.74 0.51 -2.01
C THR A 321 -9.93 0.28 -0.52
N HIS A 322 -10.59 -0.82 -0.17
CA HIS A 322 -10.77 -1.25 1.22
C HIS A 322 -9.51 -1.95 1.75
N ALA A 323 -9.29 -1.88 3.07
CA ALA A 323 -8.21 -2.57 3.79
C ALA A 323 -6.75 -2.19 3.45
N SER A 324 -6.49 -1.16 2.65
CA SER A 324 -5.14 -0.62 2.48
C SER A 324 -4.68 0.07 3.76
N CYS A 325 -3.52 -0.31 4.30
CA CYS A 325 -3.04 0.13 5.63
C CYS A 325 -1.85 1.10 5.57
N HIS A 326 -1.13 1.17 4.44
CA HIS A 326 0.14 1.90 4.37
C HIS A 326 0.18 2.97 3.28
N VAL A 327 -0.37 2.70 2.09
CA VAL A 327 -0.16 3.56 0.91
C VAL A 327 -0.76 4.96 1.09
N GLN A 328 -1.86 5.08 1.81
CA GLN A 328 -2.50 6.36 2.19
C GLN A 328 -1.57 7.30 2.95
N TYR A 329 -0.53 6.78 3.63
CA TYR A 329 0.42 7.61 4.35
C TYR A 329 1.27 8.48 3.42
N ALA A 330 1.31 8.20 2.11
CA ALA A 330 1.92 9.10 1.13
C ALA A 330 1.26 10.49 1.12
N LEU A 331 -0.09 10.54 1.16
CA LEU A 331 -0.82 11.81 1.21
C LEU A 331 -0.76 12.43 2.61
N PHE A 332 -0.80 11.60 3.66
CA PHE A 332 -0.61 12.06 5.05
C PHE A 332 0.73 12.78 5.23
N TYR A 333 1.81 12.18 4.72
CA TYR A 333 3.16 12.74 4.77
C TYR A 333 3.25 14.06 4.03
N LEU A 334 2.69 14.16 2.81
CA LEU A 334 2.65 15.41 2.06
C LEU A 334 1.87 16.51 2.81
N CYS A 335 0.75 16.17 3.44
CA CYS A 335 -0.05 17.12 4.21
C CYS A 335 0.70 17.69 5.42
N SER A 336 1.70 16.99 5.93
CA SER A 336 2.52 17.47 7.07
C SER A 336 3.43 18.66 6.73
N PHE A 337 3.76 18.87 5.45
CA PHE A 337 4.70 19.92 5.04
C PHE A 337 4.13 21.32 5.22
N ARG A 338 2.80 21.48 5.15
CA ARG A 338 2.12 22.76 5.34
C ARG A 338 0.68 22.57 5.76
N LEU A 339 0.26 23.29 6.81
CA LEU A 339 -1.11 23.26 7.33
C LEU A 339 -2.18 23.46 6.24
N ALA A 340 -1.96 24.37 5.30
CA ALA A 340 -2.89 24.63 4.20
C ALA A 340 -3.19 23.40 3.32
N LEU A 341 -2.24 22.45 3.19
CA LEU A 341 -2.46 21.20 2.46
C LEU A 341 -3.36 20.24 3.27
N ALA A 342 -3.12 20.16 4.58
CA ALA A 342 -3.93 19.38 5.50
C ALA A 342 -5.37 19.91 5.57
N GLU A 343 -5.54 21.24 5.65
CA GLU A 343 -6.85 21.90 5.60
C GLU A 343 -7.55 21.68 4.26
N ALA A 344 -6.83 21.80 3.15
CA ALA A 344 -7.38 21.50 1.83
C ALA A 344 -7.82 20.03 1.70
N PHE A 345 -7.09 19.09 2.31
CA PHE A 345 -7.43 17.67 2.29
C PHE A 345 -8.67 17.39 3.14
N LEU A 346 -8.76 17.98 4.33
CA LEU A 346 -9.96 17.92 5.18
C LEU A 346 -11.18 18.52 4.48
N GLU A 347 -11.02 19.67 3.81
CA GLU A 347 -12.09 20.30 3.04
C GLU A 347 -12.54 19.39 1.87
N HIS A 348 -11.61 18.75 1.18
CA HIS A 348 -11.91 17.78 0.12
C HIS A 348 -12.73 16.59 0.64
N LEU A 349 -12.30 15.95 1.74
CA LEU A 349 -13.05 14.87 2.40
C LEU A 349 -14.44 15.32 2.86
N TRP A 350 -14.54 16.54 3.39
CA TRP A 350 -15.81 17.13 3.83
C TRP A 350 -16.80 17.32 2.68
N ARG A 351 -16.34 17.79 1.51
CA ARG A 351 -17.17 17.91 0.31
C ARG A 351 -17.65 16.55 -0.18
N LEU A 352 -16.77 15.54 -0.17
CA LEU A 352 -17.14 14.16 -0.51
C LEU A 352 -18.22 13.62 0.42
N LEU A 353 -18.06 13.80 1.74
CA LEU A 353 -19.02 13.32 2.75
C LEU A 353 -20.41 13.94 2.58
N GLN A 354 -20.51 15.24 2.30
CA GLN A 354 -21.81 15.91 2.20
C GLN A 354 -22.53 15.63 0.88
N SER A 355 -21.79 15.53 -0.23
CA SER A 355 -22.39 15.51 -1.55
C SER A 355 -23.21 14.23 -1.79
N PRO A 356 -24.54 14.34 -2.02
CA PRO A 356 -25.37 13.18 -2.33
C PRO A 356 -25.08 12.55 -3.70
N SER A 357 -24.30 13.22 -4.55
CA SER A 357 -23.92 12.71 -5.88
C SER A 357 -22.94 11.54 -5.80
N HIS A 358 -22.20 11.41 -4.70
CA HIS A 358 -21.25 10.31 -4.51
C HIS A 358 -21.93 9.08 -3.89
N PRO A 359 -21.51 7.86 -4.28
CA PRO A 359 -21.97 6.62 -3.65
C PRO A 359 -21.78 6.65 -2.13
N ALA A 360 -22.76 6.10 -1.40
CA ALA A 360 -22.75 6.08 0.07
C ALA A 360 -21.49 5.43 0.65
N VAL A 361 -20.90 4.43 -0.02
CA VAL A 361 -19.66 3.77 0.40
C VAL A 361 -18.49 4.74 0.40
N LEU A 362 -18.30 5.53 -0.66
CA LEU A 362 -17.21 6.51 -0.72
C LEU A 362 -17.40 7.64 0.30
N ARG A 363 -18.65 8.03 0.56
CA ARG A 363 -18.98 9.01 1.60
C ARG A 363 -18.62 8.49 2.99
N GLN A 364 -18.89 7.20 3.25
CA GLN A 364 -18.50 6.53 4.50
C GLN A 364 -16.97 6.47 4.64
N SER A 365 -16.26 6.04 3.60
CA SER A 365 -14.79 6.04 3.59
C SER A 365 -14.23 7.44 3.84
N ALA A 366 -14.80 8.49 3.23
CA ALA A 366 -14.36 9.87 3.44
C ALA A 366 -14.51 10.30 4.91
N ALA A 367 -15.61 9.95 5.59
CA ALA A 367 -15.76 10.19 7.02
C ALA A 367 -14.72 9.42 7.85
N GLY A 368 -14.44 8.16 7.50
CA GLY A 368 -13.39 7.35 8.14
C GLY A 368 -12.00 7.97 8.01
N TYR A 369 -11.61 8.38 6.80
CA TYR A 369 -10.36 9.10 6.55
C TYR A 369 -10.30 10.40 7.36
N MET A 370 -11.39 11.17 7.40
CA MET A 370 -11.43 12.45 8.09
C MET A 370 -11.27 12.27 9.61
N GLY A 371 -12.03 11.35 10.22
CA GLY A 371 -11.92 11.05 11.65
C GLY A 371 -10.55 10.51 12.02
N SER A 372 -10.00 9.59 11.22
CA SER A 372 -8.67 9.03 11.47
C SER A 372 -7.57 10.07 11.31
N PHE A 373 -7.66 10.96 10.32
CA PHE A 373 -6.67 12.02 10.11
C PHE A 373 -6.67 13.03 11.26
N LEU A 374 -7.86 13.50 11.68
CA LEU A 374 -8.01 14.42 12.82
C LEU A 374 -7.46 13.84 14.12
N ALA A 375 -7.69 12.55 14.36
CA ALA A 375 -7.22 11.86 15.56
C ALA A 375 -5.70 11.60 15.56
N ARG A 376 -5.10 11.31 14.40
CA ARG A 376 -3.74 10.75 14.32
C ARG A 376 -2.67 11.73 13.82
N ALA A 377 -3.03 12.82 13.16
CA ALA A 377 -2.06 13.78 12.62
C ALA A 377 -1.54 14.76 13.68
N ASN A 378 -0.39 14.51 14.29
CA ASN A 378 0.15 15.34 15.37
C ASN A 378 0.40 16.81 14.96
N PHE A 379 0.69 17.05 13.68
CA PHE A 379 0.93 18.38 13.12
C PHE A 379 -0.34 19.26 12.96
N LEU A 380 -1.54 18.73 13.26
CA LEU A 380 -2.78 19.51 13.19
C LEU A 380 -2.98 20.36 14.46
N PRO A 381 -3.19 21.68 14.32
CA PRO A 381 -3.59 22.53 15.44
C PRO A 381 -4.98 22.15 15.96
N VAL A 382 -5.18 22.30 17.27
CA VAL A 382 -6.48 22.08 17.92
C VAL A 382 -7.57 22.97 17.31
N ALA A 383 -7.23 24.18 16.86
CA ALA A 383 -8.17 25.07 16.18
C ALA A 383 -8.75 24.45 14.90
N THR A 384 -7.93 23.79 14.08
CA THR A 384 -8.37 23.09 12.87
C THR A 384 -9.23 21.87 13.23
N VAL A 385 -8.86 21.13 14.28
CA VAL A 385 -9.67 20.01 14.79
C VAL A 385 -11.06 20.49 15.23
N CYS A 386 -11.14 21.57 16.01
CA CYS A 386 -12.40 22.15 16.44
C CYS A 386 -13.22 22.64 15.24
N ALA A 387 -12.60 23.33 14.28
CA ALA A 387 -13.28 23.77 13.06
C ALA A 387 -13.90 22.60 12.27
N CYS A 388 -13.23 21.45 12.19
CA CYS A 388 -13.81 20.26 11.57
C CYS A 388 -14.96 19.64 12.39
N LEU A 389 -14.87 19.66 13.71
CA LEU A 389 -15.98 19.23 14.59
C LEU A 389 -17.19 20.17 14.45
N ASP A 390 -16.96 21.48 14.33
CA ASP A 390 -17.96 22.51 14.06
C ASP A 390 -18.61 22.39 12.67
N LEU A 391 -18.06 21.56 11.78
CA LEU A 391 -18.70 21.16 10.53
C LEU A 391 -19.47 19.85 10.68
N LEU A 392 -18.84 18.83 11.25
CA LEU A 392 -19.39 17.49 11.41
C LEU A 392 -20.62 17.46 12.33
N VAL A 393 -20.53 18.06 13.51
CA VAL A 393 -21.56 17.96 14.55
C VAL A 393 -22.85 18.66 14.13
N PRO A 394 -22.84 19.91 13.60
CA PRO A 394 -24.05 20.51 13.05
C PRO A 394 -24.66 19.71 11.90
N TRP A 395 -23.86 19.10 11.05
CA TRP A 395 -24.37 18.23 9.99
C TRP A 395 -25.07 16.97 10.54
N LEU A 396 -24.52 16.35 11.59
CA LEU A 396 -25.18 15.24 12.30
C LEU A 396 -26.53 15.67 12.89
N HIS A 397 -26.57 16.85 13.53
CA HIS A 397 -27.80 17.44 14.07
C HIS A 397 -28.85 17.66 12.99
N LEU A 398 -28.47 18.29 11.86
CA LEU A 398 -29.35 18.50 10.71
C LEU A 398 -29.83 17.19 10.09
N TYR A 399 -28.97 16.17 10.07
CA TYR A 399 -29.36 14.85 9.60
C TYR A 399 -30.44 14.25 10.49
N ILE A 400 -30.29 14.31 11.81
CA ILE A 400 -31.31 13.86 12.78
C ILE A 400 -32.64 14.57 12.55
N ASP A 401 -32.64 15.91 12.42
CA ASP A 401 -33.85 16.70 12.14
C ASP A 401 -34.58 16.26 10.86
N SER A 402 -33.80 15.93 9.82
CA SER A 402 -34.36 15.47 8.53
C SER A 402 -35.00 14.08 8.63
N GLN A 403 -34.51 13.21 9.53
CA GLN A 403 -35.03 11.85 9.69
C GLN A 403 -36.17 11.79 10.69
N ASP A 404 -36.13 12.57 11.77
CA ASP A 404 -37.21 12.65 12.77
C ASP A 404 -38.52 13.21 12.18
N SER A 405 -38.41 14.02 11.13
CA SER A 405 -39.56 14.52 10.37
C SER A 405 -40.19 13.47 9.43
N GLY A 406 -39.56 12.30 9.25
CA GLY A 406 -39.98 11.26 8.30
C GLY A 406 -40.20 9.88 8.95
N SER A 407 -40.83 8.95 8.22
CA SER A 407 -41.10 7.56 8.68
C SER A 407 -39.85 6.65 8.71
N ARG A 408 -38.63 7.21 8.65
CA ARG A 408 -37.35 6.49 8.50
C ARG A 408 -36.41 6.66 9.71
N ALA A 409 -36.91 7.12 10.85
CA ALA A 409 -36.14 7.24 12.09
C ALA A 409 -35.97 5.87 12.79
N TYR A 410 -35.25 4.95 12.17
CA TYR A 410 -34.90 3.65 12.77
C TYR A 410 -33.46 3.24 12.45
N CYS A 411 -32.93 2.28 13.21
CA CYS A 411 -31.55 1.82 13.06
C CYS A 411 -31.38 0.98 11.78
N ASP A 412 -30.75 1.53 10.74
CA ASP A 412 -30.45 0.86 9.47
C ASP A 412 -29.11 1.31 8.90
N ILE A 413 -28.16 0.37 8.84
CA ILE A 413 -26.78 0.60 8.43
C ILE A 413 -26.68 0.96 6.94
N MET A 414 -27.50 0.33 6.09
CA MET A 414 -27.45 0.56 4.65
C MET A 414 -28.04 1.92 4.28
N LEU A 415 -29.06 2.36 5.02
CA LEU A 415 -29.71 3.64 4.80
C LEU A 415 -28.91 4.81 5.40
N HIS A 416 -28.37 4.64 6.62
CA HIS A 416 -27.73 5.72 7.39
C HIS A 416 -26.21 5.57 7.51
N GLY A 417 -25.58 4.75 6.66
CA GLY A 417 -24.13 4.48 6.70
C GLY A 417 -23.24 5.72 6.84
N PRO A 418 -23.39 6.76 5.99
CA PRO A 418 -22.61 8.00 6.12
C PRO A 418 -22.82 8.73 7.45
N PHE A 419 -24.03 8.68 8.02
CA PHE A 419 -24.32 9.25 9.34
C PHE A 419 -23.58 8.50 10.44
N TYR A 420 -23.62 7.17 10.45
CA TYR A 420 -22.90 6.37 11.45
C TYR A 420 -21.39 6.52 11.37
N ASN A 421 -20.83 6.57 10.15
CA ASN A 421 -19.39 6.81 9.98
C ASN A 421 -18.98 8.22 10.41
N ALA A 422 -19.82 9.24 10.17
CA ALA A 422 -19.58 10.59 10.68
C ALA A 422 -19.66 10.66 12.21
N CYS A 423 -20.62 9.98 12.85
CA CYS A 423 -20.68 9.82 14.31
C CYS A 423 -19.39 9.15 14.84
N GLN A 424 -18.97 8.06 14.19
CA GLN A 424 -17.75 7.37 14.58
C GLN A 424 -16.50 8.25 14.43
N ALA A 425 -16.41 9.05 13.37
CA ALA A 425 -15.34 10.02 13.16
C ALA A 425 -15.29 11.07 14.28
N VAL A 426 -16.44 11.60 14.71
CA VAL A 426 -16.52 12.53 15.85
C VAL A 426 -16.09 11.85 17.15
N PHE A 427 -16.61 10.66 17.45
CA PHE A 427 -16.25 9.92 18.68
C PHE A 427 -14.76 9.62 18.72
N TYR A 428 -14.20 9.13 17.61
CA TYR A 428 -12.79 8.80 17.49
C TYR A 428 -11.90 10.04 17.63
N THR A 429 -12.26 11.16 17.01
CA THR A 429 -11.53 12.43 17.14
C THR A 429 -11.50 12.90 18.59
N LEU A 430 -12.65 12.85 19.28
CA LEU A 430 -12.73 13.24 20.69
C LEU A 430 -11.91 12.32 21.60
N ILE A 431 -11.91 11.01 21.32
CA ILE A 431 -11.09 10.04 22.07
C ILE A 431 -9.62 10.46 22.08
N PHE A 432 -9.06 10.88 20.94
CA PHE A 432 -7.65 11.26 20.83
C PHE A 432 -7.35 12.72 21.21
N ARG A 433 -8.29 13.64 20.97
CA ARG A 433 -8.03 15.09 21.07
C ARG A 433 -8.65 15.80 22.28
N HIS A 434 -9.43 15.09 23.11
CA HIS A 434 -10.06 15.70 24.28
C HIS A 434 -9.04 16.39 25.21
N ARG A 435 -7.87 15.79 25.45
CA ARG A 435 -6.83 16.40 26.31
C ARG A 435 -6.36 17.72 25.73
N SER A 436 -5.98 17.73 24.46
CA SER A 436 -5.50 18.94 23.77
C SER A 436 -6.55 20.06 23.70
N ILE A 437 -7.84 19.70 23.62
CA ILE A 437 -8.95 20.67 23.69
C ILE A 437 -9.08 21.30 25.09
N LEU A 438 -8.74 20.55 26.14
CA LEU A 438 -8.90 20.95 27.54
C LEU A 438 -7.63 21.57 28.15
N GLU A 439 -6.46 21.33 27.57
CA GLU A 439 -5.14 21.67 28.12
C GLU A 439 -4.89 23.18 28.31
N GLY A 440 -5.51 24.03 27.47
CA GLY A 440 -5.35 25.49 27.56
C GLY A 440 -6.23 26.16 28.61
N ASP A 441 -7.54 26.05 28.47
CA ASP A 441 -8.53 26.60 29.40
C ASP A 441 -9.63 25.57 29.59
N MET A 442 -9.50 24.79 30.67
CA MET A 442 -10.42 23.70 31.01
C MET A 442 -11.89 24.14 31.00
N LYS A 443 -12.19 25.36 31.47
CA LYS A 443 -13.58 25.84 31.51
C LYS A 443 -14.11 26.14 30.11
N LYS A 444 -13.31 26.80 29.27
CA LYS A 444 -13.70 27.08 27.88
C LYS A 444 -13.76 25.81 27.03
N GLY A 445 -12.81 24.91 27.19
CA GLY A 445 -12.79 23.62 26.50
C GLY A 445 -14.00 22.76 26.88
N LEU A 446 -14.36 22.69 28.17
CA LEU A 446 -15.58 22.02 28.61
C LEU A 446 -16.84 22.70 28.08
N ALA A 447 -16.91 24.03 28.13
CA ALA A 447 -18.06 24.77 27.58
C ALA A 447 -18.22 24.53 26.07
N TYR A 448 -17.12 24.45 25.33
CA TYR A 448 -17.12 24.08 23.91
C TYR A 448 -17.66 22.65 23.70
N LEU A 449 -17.14 21.66 24.43
CA LEU A 449 -17.60 20.26 24.32
C LEU A 449 -19.08 20.10 24.71
N GLN A 450 -19.56 20.85 25.70
CA GLN A 450 -20.99 20.91 26.05
C GLN A 450 -21.81 21.54 24.92
N GLY A 451 -21.27 22.58 24.27
CA GLY A 451 -21.89 23.25 23.11
C GLY A 451 -22.11 22.33 21.90
N LEU A 452 -21.33 21.26 21.75
CA LEU A 452 -21.54 20.26 20.69
C LEU A 452 -22.85 19.47 20.85
N ASN A 453 -23.46 19.46 22.04
CA ASN A 453 -24.70 18.74 22.35
C ASN A 453 -24.64 17.27 21.93
N LEU A 454 -23.59 16.56 22.39
CA LEU A 454 -23.37 15.14 22.08
C LEU A 454 -24.49 14.24 22.62
N GLU A 455 -25.20 14.67 23.66
CA GLU A 455 -26.34 13.96 24.26
C GLU A 455 -27.41 13.66 23.21
N ARG A 456 -27.78 14.68 22.43
CA ARG A 456 -28.76 14.54 21.35
C ARG A 456 -28.33 13.52 20.29
N ILE A 457 -27.04 13.47 19.94
CA ILE A 457 -26.52 12.54 18.94
C ILE A 457 -26.61 11.10 19.44
N VAL A 458 -26.24 10.82 20.69
CA VAL A 458 -26.24 9.45 21.21
C VAL A 458 -27.64 8.94 21.59
N MET A 459 -28.56 9.83 21.96
CA MET A 459 -29.93 9.48 22.34
C MET A 459 -30.92 9.46 21.17
N CYS A 460 -30.49 9.78 19.95
CA CYS A 460 -31.37 9.77 18.77
C CYS A 460 -31.90 8.35 18.44
N GLN A 461 -33.03 8.29 17.73
CA GLN A 461 -33.68 7.02 17.35
C GLN A 461 -32.81 6.15 16.41
N LEU A 462 -31.84 6.76 15.71
CA LEU A 462 -30.90 6.06 14.84
C LEU A 462 -29.87 5.24 15.64
N ASN A 463 -29.68 5.53 16.93
CA ASN A 463 -28.86 4.77 17.89
C ASN A 463 -27.43 4.45 17.40
N PRO A 464 -26.57 5.48 17.21
CA PRO A 464 -25.21 5.30 16.72
C PRO A 464 -24.34 4.43 17.64
N LEU A 465 -24.60 4.42 18.96
CA LEU A 465 -23.88 3.58 19.93
C LEU A 465 -24.09 2.08 19.72
N LYS A 466 -25.12 1.66 18.98
CA LYS A 466 -25.34 0.26 18.61
C LYS A 466 -24.51 -0.16 17.40
N VAL A 467 -24.20 0.78 16.51
CA VAL A 467 -23.68 0.52 15.17
C VAL A 467 -22.18 0.81 15.06
N CYS A 468 -21.71 1.86 15.73
CA CYS A 468 -20.29 2.19 15.82
C CYS A 468 -19.48 1.08 16.51
N LEU A 469 -18.17 1.04 16.23
CA LEU A 469 -17.26 0.04 16.81
C LEU A 469 -17.33 0.02 18.36
N PRO A 470 -17.53 -1.16 18.99
CA PRO A 470 -17.67 -1.29 20.44
C PRO A 470 -16.51 -0.69 21.25
N ALA A 471 -15.27 -0.87 20.78
CA ALA A 471 -14.10 -0.27 21.41
C ALA A 471 -14.18 1.26 21.43
N VAL A 472 -14.58 1.87 20.31
CA VAL A 472 -14.75 3.32 20.18
C VAL A 472 -15.88 3.81 21.08
N THR A 473 -17.03 3.12 21.09
CA THR A 473 -18.17 3.53 21.93
C THR A 473 -17.87 3.43 23.42
N ASN A 474 -17.14 2.39 23.85
CA ASN A 474 -16.77 2.20 25.25
C ASN A 474 -15.78 3.28 25.72
N MET A 475 -14.76 3.58 24.91
CA MET A 475 -13.79 4.63 25.23
C MET A 475 -14.43 6.02 25.21
N PHE A 476 -15.30 6.29 24.24
CA PHE A 476 -16.09 7.51 24.20
C PHE A 476 -16.99 7.64 25.45
N ALA A 477 -17.65 6.57 25.88
CA ALA A 477 -18.47 6.56 27.09
C ALA A 477 -17.65 6.84 28.36
N ALA A 478 -16.44 6.27 28.46
CA ALA A 478 -15.55 6.52 29.59
C ALA A 478 -15.12 7.99 29.67
N ILE A 479 -14.74 8.58 28.54
CA ILE A 479 -14.29 9.98 28.45
C ILE A 479 -15.46 10.94 28.73
N THR A 480 -16.60 10.73 28.09
CA THR A 480 -17.78 11.59 28.29
C THR A 480 -18.34 11.51 29.71
N ARG A 481 -18.24 10.35 30.38
CA ARG A 481 -18.53 10.21 31.81
C ARG A 481 -17.53 10.98 32.67
N LYS A 482 -16.23 10.86 32.41
CA LYS A 482 -15.16 11.55 33.18
C LYS A 482 -15.38 13.06 33.22
N TYR A 483 -15.79 13.65 32.10
CA TYR A 483 -16.04 15.09 31.98
C TYR A 483 -17.51 15.50 32.16
N GLN A 484 -18.38 14.58 32.59
CA GLN A 484 -19.82 14.84 32.81
C GLN A 484 -20.53 15.44 31.60
N LEU A 485 -20.15 15.02 30.39
CA LEU A 485 -20.75 15.49 29.14
C LEU A 485 -22.03 14.72 28.81
N VAL A 486 -21.97 13.38 28.84
CA VAL A 486 -23.09 12.49 28.50
C VAL A 486 -22.94 11.17 29.24
N PHE A 487 -24.05 10.57 29.67
CA PHE A 487 -24.08 9.23 30.25
C PHE A 487 -24.52 8.18 29.23
N CYS A 488 -23.56 7.44 28.64
CA CYS A 488 -23.83 6.48 27.57
C CYS A 488 -24.11 5.04 28.04
N TYR A 489 -23.73 4.67 29.27
CA TYR A 489 -23.70 3.27 29.72
C TYR A 489 -25.08 2.59 29.75
N THR A 490 -26.15 3.31 30.14
CA THR A 490 -27.52 2.77 30.10
C THR A 490 -27.96 2.40 28.69
N ILE A 491 -27.54 3.19 27.69
CA ILE A 491 -27.87 2.95 26.28
C ILE A 491 -27.06 1.77 25.75
N ILE A 492 -25.76 1.70 26.08
CA ILE A 492 -24.88 0.59 25.69
C ILE A 492 -25.38 -0.73 26.29
N GLU A 493 -25.76 -0.75 27.57
CA GLU A 493 -26.31 -1.92 28.23
C GLU A 493 -27.67 -2.34 27.65
N ARG A 494 -28.54 -1.37 27.32
CA ARG A 494 -29.78 -1.66 26.61
C ARG A 494 -29.49 -2.27 25.23
N ASN A 495 -28.50 -1.75 24.51
CA ASN A 495 -28.11 -2.25 23.20
C ASN A 495 -27.59 -3.68 23.28
N SER A 496 -26.72 -4.00 24.25
CA SER A 496 -26.17 -5.35 24.42
C SER A 496 -27.25 -6.38 24.74
N ARG A 497 -28.27 -6.02 25.53
CA ARG A 497 -29.44 -6.87 25.81
C ARG A 497 -30.33 -7.12 24.59
N HIS A 498 -30.31 -6.23 23.61
CA HIS A 498 -31.08 -6.37 22.36
C HIS A 498 -30.30 -7.04 21.22
N VAL A 499 -29.00 -7.26 21.35
CA VAL A 499 -28.17 -8.01 20.41
C VAL A 499 -28.14 -9.47 20.87
N LEU A 500 -29.13 -10.27 20.47
CA LEU A 500 -29.00 -11.73 20.52
C LEU A 500 -28.02 -12.17 19.42
N PRO A 501 -27.13 -13.16 19.66
CA PRO A 501 -26.19 -13.63 18.64
C PRO A 501 -26.98 -14.24 17.48
N VAL A 502 -27.04 -13.55 16.34
CA VAL A 502 -27.60 -14.12 15.12
C VAL A 502 -26.53 -15.04 14.55
N VAL A 503 -26.65 -16.35 14.80
CA VAL A 503 -25.89 -17.38 14.10
C VAL A 503 -26.29 -17.32 12.62
N ARG A 504 -25.46 -16.66 11.79
CA ARG A 504 -25.58 -16.76 10.34
C ARG A 504 -25.02 -18.12 9.93
N SER A 505 -25.89 -19.10 9.77
CA SER A 505 -25.55 -20.32 9.05
C SER A 505 -25.41 -19.97 7.56
N SER A 506 -24.19 -19.63 7.13
CA SER A 506 -23.85 -19.74 5.71
C SER A 506 -23.70 -21.22 5.40
N VAL A 507 -24.33 -21.66 4.31
CA VAL A 507 -24.28 -23.05 3.84
C VAL A 507 -22.81 -23.41 3.55
N GLY A 508 -22.20 -24.18 4.46
CA GLY A 508 -20.90 -24.82 4.30
C GLY A 508 -19.84 -24.38 5.30
N GLY A 509 -19.69 -25.15 6.38
CA GLY A 509 -18.43 -25.38 7.11
C GLY A 509 -17.88 -24.24 7.98
N ASP A 510 -17.65 -24.56 9.25
CA ASP A 510 -17.02 -23.79 10.33
C ASP A 510 -17.78 -22.60 10.96
N CYS A 511 -18.12 -22.82 12.23
CA CYS A 511 -18.69 -21.87 13.16
C CYS A 511 -17.60 -20.98 13.76
N VAL A 512 -17.36 -19.82 13.16
CA VAL A 512 -16.60 -18.73 13.82
C VAL A 512 -17.60 -17.72 14.37
N SER A 513 -17.59 -17.50 15.69
CA SER A 513 -18.31 -16.39 16.34
C SER A 513 -17.67 -15.06 15.94
N THR A 514 -17.92 -14.61 14.73
CA THR A 514 -17.43 -13.31 14.29
C THR A 514 -18.27 -12.21 14.95
N ASN A 515 -17.65 -11.51 15.92
CA ASN A 515 -18.00 -10.14 16.30
C ASN A 515 -17.84 -9.24 15.05
N THR A 516 -18.72 -9.42 14.07
CA THR A 516 -18.67 -8.73 12.79
C THR A 516 -18.97 -7.26 13.04
N ASN A 517 -17.98 -6.42 12.76
CA ASN A 517 -18.10 -4.96 12.71
C ASN A 517 -19.31 -4.59 11.84
N PRO A 518 -20.42 -4.06 12.40
CA PRO A 518 -21.65 -3.84 11.65
C PRO A 518 -21.46 -2.86 10.49
N LEU A 519 -20.51 -1.94 10.62
CA LEU A 519 -20.17 -0.90 9.66
C LEU A 519 -19.04 -1.27 8.70
N ASP A 520 -18.37 -2.41 8.92
CA ASP A 520 -17.05 -2.68 8.32
C ASP A 520 -16.10 -1.48 8.52
N SER A 521 -16.26 -0.77 9.64
CA SER A 521 -15.50 0.43 9.98
C SER A 521 -13.99 0.17 9.97
N PHE A 522 -13.32 0.79 9.01
CA PHE A 522 -11.88 0.81 8.83
C PHE A 522 -11.33 2.19 9.22
N PHE A 523 -10.32 2.26 10.09
CA PHE A 523 -9.60 3.50 10.40
C PHE A 523 -8.34 3.58 9.55
N PRO A 524 -8.28 4.44 8.52
CA PRO A 524 -7.19 4.38 7.54
C PRO A 524 -5.83 4.81 8.08
N PHE A 525 -5.74 5.59 9.14
CA PHE A 525 -4.46 5.98 9.74
C PHE A 525 -4.25 5.31 11.10
N ASP A 526 -4.63 4.05 11.23
CA ASP A 526 -4.16 3.22 12.33
C ASP A 526 -2.64 2.96 12.27
N PRO A 527 -2.02 2.42 13.34
CA PRO A 527 -0.57 2.35 13.47
C PRO A 527 0.15 1.77 12.25
N TYR A 528 1.21 2.46 11.85
CA TYR A 528 2.03 2.14 10.70
C TYR A 528 3.09 1.10 11.08
N VAL A 529 3.08 -0.08 10.45
CA VAL A 529 3.88 -1.24 10.92
C VAL A 529 5.18 -1.48 10.13
N LEU A 530 5.41 -0.76 9.02
CA LEU A 530 6.59 -0.97 8.18
C LEU A 530 7.83 -0.29 8.77
N LYS A 531 8.92 -1.03 8.98
CA LYS A 531 10.09 -0.60 9.76
C LYS A 531 10.93 0.54 9.18
N ARG A 532 11.26 0.56 7.87
CA ARG A 532 12.14 1.63 7.32
C ARG A 532 11.38 2.91 7.10
N SER A 533 10.20 2.81 6.51
CA SER A 533 9.37 3.96 6.18
C SER A 533 8.66 4.56 7.40
N SER A 534 8.48 3.82 8.52
CA SER A 534 7.89 4.38 9.75
C SER A 534 8.67 5.57 10.29
N LYS A 535 9.99 5.59 10.13
CA LYS A 535 10.88 6.65 10.62
C LYS A 535 10.50 8.04 10.13
N LEU A 536 9.87 8.14 8.95
CA LEU A 536 9.39 9.40 8.39
C LEU A 536 7.99 9.79 8.91
N ILE A 537 7.23 8.82 9.40
CA ILE A 537 5.83 8.96 9.82
C ILE A 537 5.72 9.13 11.34
N GLU A 538 6.51 8.41 12.13
CA GLU A 538 6.51 8.42 13.60
C GLU A 538 6.51 9.84 14.21
N PRO A 539 7.35 10.80 13.78
CA PRO A 539 7.34 12.16 14.35
C PRO A 539 6.04 12.93 14.08
N LEU A 540 5.31 12.54 13.04
CA LEU A 540 4.10 13.19 12.57
C LEU A 540 2.83 12.51 13.12
N TYR A 541 2.99 11.37 13.79
CA TYR A 541 1.91 10.48 14.15
C TYR A 541 1.60 10.54 15.66
N GLN A 542 0.31 10.63 15.98
CA GLN A 542 -0.19 10.56 17.34
C GLN A 542 -0.55 9.11 17.70
N VAL A 543 0.29 8.52 18.54
CA VAL A 543 0.08 7.19 19.11
C VAL A 543 -1.05 7.24 20.15
N TRP A 544 -1.80 6.15 20.27
CA TRP A 544 -2.80 6.03 21.33
C TRP A 544 -2.10 5.74 22.66
N GLU A 545 -2.40 6.53 23.69
CA GLU A 545 -1.92 6.29 25.05
C GLU A 545 -3.11 5.93 25.94
N GLU A 546 -3.03 4.78 26.62
CA GLU A 546 -4.03 4.42 27.61
C GLU A 546 -4.07 5.47 28.73
N PRO A 547 -5.24 6.01 29.09
CA PRO A 547 -5.32 6.94 30.19
C PRO A 547 -5.00 6.23 31.51
N ALA A 548 -3.89 6.63 32.15
CA ALA A 548 -3.47 6.11 33.46
C ALA A 548 -4.55 6.22 34.56
N ASP A 549 -5.53 7.11 34.38
CA ASP A 549 -6.61 7.39 35.35
C ASP A 549 -7.95 6.72 35.02
N THR A 550 -8.04 5.93 33.95
CA THR A 550 -9.25 5.14 33.68
C THR A 550 -9.00 3.73 34.16
N GLU A 551 -9.39 3.42 35.39
CA GLU A 551 -9.75 2.06 35.78
C GLU A 551 -10.93 1.63 34.90
N VAL A 552 -10.60 1.16 33.70
CA VAL A 552 -11.54 0.42 32.88
C VAL A 552 -11.65 -0.92 33.61
N GLU A 553 -12.74 -1.11 34.36
CA GLU A 553 -13.19 -2.46 34.73
C GLU A 553 -13.41 -3.21 33.42
N THR A 554 -12.34 -3.85 32.95
CA THR A 554 -12.39 -4.78 31.86
C THR A 554 -13.22 -5.95 32.36
N PHE A 555 -14.50 -5.99 31.97
CA PHE A 555 -15.26 -7.24 31.94
C PHE A 555 -14.61 -8.15 30.90
N THR A 556 -13.45 -8.72 31.27
CA THR A 556 -12.88 -9.86 30.60
C THR A 556 -13.86 -11.00 30.82
N THR A 557 -14.57 -11.37 29.75
CA THR A 557 -15.27 -12.64 29.68
C THR A 557 -14.21 -13.73 29.86
N LYS A 558 -14.03 -14.19 31.10
CA LYS A 558 -13.22 -15.36 31.44
C LYS A 558 -13.72 -16.50 30.55
N ARG A 559 -12.91 -16.87 29.55
CA ARG A 559 -13.05 -18.17 28.90
C ARG A 559 -12.90 -19.20 30.02
N CYS A 560 -13.96 -19.95 30.33
CA CYS A 560 -13.80 -21.21 31.06
C CYS A 560 -12.93 -22.11 30.17
N SER A 561 -11.65 -22.18 30.48
CA SER A 561 -10.83 -23.33 30.14
C SER A 561 -11.16 -24.41 31.16
N ASP A 562 -11.85 -25.46 30.70
CA ASP A 562 -11.80 -26.77 31.34
C ASP A 562 -10.33 -27.22 31.36
N ALA A 563 -9.75 -27.33 32.54
CA ALA A 563 -8.58 -28.16 32.82
C ALA A 563 -8.57 -28.43 34.33
N ASP A 564 -8.74 -29.71 34.65
CA ASP A 564 -8.70 -30.31 35.98
C ASP A 564 -7.42 -29.93 36.74
N GLU A 565 -7.55 -29.47 37.99
CA GLU A 565 -6.59 -29.81 39.06
C GLU A 565 -7.35 -29.96 40.39
N ASP A 566 -7.50 -31.22 40.80
CA ASP A 566 -7.71 -31.68 42.16
C ASP A 566 -6.60 -31.17 43.08
N ASP A 567 -6.91 -30.38 44.12
CA ASP A 567 -6.35 -30.52 45.48
C ASP A 567 -6.86 -29.40 46.40
N PHE A 568 -7.92 -29.64 47.18
CA PHE A 568 -8.00 -29.20 48.59
C PHE A 568 -9.27 -29.68 49.31
N LEU A 569 -9.24 -30.89 49.87
CA LEU A 569 -10.12 -31.26 50.99
C LEU A 569 -9.29 -31.96 52.08
N ARG A 570 -8.78 -31.19 53.04
CA ARG A 570 -8.49 -31.72 54.38
C ARG A 570 -9.73 -31.49 55.24
N GLY A 571 -10.34 -32.60 55.61
CA GLY A 571 -11.59 -32.62 56.35
C GLY A 571 -11.45 -32.20 57.80
N GLU A 572 -12.60 -31.87 58.38
CA GLU A 572 -12.92 -32.09 59.78
C GLU A 572 -14.44 -32.12 59.91
N THR A 573 -14.99 -33.29 60.20
CA THR A 573 -16.37 -33.47 60.66
C THR A 573 -16.49 -33.06 62.12
N PRO A 574 -17.65 -32.54 62.54
CA PRO A 574 -18.26 -33.09 63.74
C PRO A 574 -19.72 -33.51 63.55
N GLU A 575 -20.04 -34.57 64.28
CA GLU A 575 -21.31 -35.28 64.35
C GLU A 575 -22.47 -34.42 64.85
N THR A 576 -23.68 -34.66 64.37
CA THR A 576 -24.86 -34.73 65.24
C THR A 576 -25.96 -35.59 64.63
N LYS A 577 -26.30 -36.68 65.33
CA LYS A 577 -27.48 -37.51 65.09
C LYS A 577 -28.74 -36.82 65.63
N GLY A 578 -29.84 -36.92 64.89
CA GLY A 578 -31.13 -37.25 65.50
C GLY A 578 -32.37 -36.42 65.14
N VAL A 579 -33.29 -37.11 64.46
CA VAL A 579 -34.76 -37.11 64.71
C VAL A 579 -35.65 -36.14 63.91
N MET A 580 -36.28 -36.74 62.88
CA MET A 580 -37.73 -36.78 62.57
C MET A 580 -38.47 -35.52 62.10
N GLY A 581 -39.07 -35.63 60.91
CA GLY A 581 -40.49 -35.27 60.73
C GLY A 581 -40.88 -34.55 59.44
N MET A 582 -41.70 -35.26 58.64
CA MET A 582 -42.77 -34.76 57.76
C MET A 582 -42.43 -34.42 56.29
N THR A 583 -42.74 -35.40 55.44
CA THR A 583 -43.29 -35.36 54.06
C THR A 583 -44.56 -34.48 53.94
N PRO A 584 -45.17 -34.19 52.75
CA PRO A 584 -45.16 -35.00 51.51
C PRO A 584 -45.20 -34.27 50.14
N GLY A 585 -45.09 -35.08 49.07
CA GLY A 585 -45.55 -34.77 47.70
C GLY A 585 -44.85 -35.61 46.61
N SER A 586 -45.10 -36.93 46.52
CA SER A 586 -45.84 -37.62 45.41
C SER A 586 -45.39 -37.25 43.99
N TYR A 587 -44.57 -38.04 43.27
CA TYR A 587 -44.88 -39.28 42.49
C TYR A 587 -46.10 -39.11 41.56
N GLU A 588 -46.16 -39.54 40.30
CA GLU A 588 -45.30 -40.27 39.34
C GLU A 588 -46.10 -40.17 37.99
N SER A 589 -45.50 -39.98 36.82
CA SER A 589 -45.04 -40.99 35.85
C SER A 589 -45.89 -41.09 34.56
N HIS A 590 -45.17 -41.55 33.54
CA HIS A 590 -45.60 -42.15 32.26
C HIS A 590 -45.77 -41.20 31.07
N LEU A 591 -44.97 -41.42 30.02
CA LEU A 591 -45.44 -42.26 28.91
C LEU A 591 -44.29 -42.73 28.01
N HIS A 592 -44.35 -44.03 27.71
CA HIS A 592 -43.55 -44.78 26.75
C HIS A 592 -43.83 -44.35 25.30
N SER A 593 -42.79 -44.43 24.47
CA SER A 593 -42.88 -44.52 23.01
C SER A 593 -43.44 -45.89 22.56
N PRO A 594 -44.06 -45.95 21.37
CA PRO A 594 -44.01 -47.15 20.55
C PRO A 594 -43.47 -46.90 19.14
N SER A 595 -42.89 -47.96 18.60
CA SER A 595 -42.38 -48.13 17.23
C SER A 595 -43.51 -48.46 16.24
N SER A 596 -43.37 -48.04 14.98
CA SER A 596 -43.52 -48.87 13.76
C SER A 596 -43.50 -48.04 12.45
N THR A 597 -42.90 -48.67 11.45
CA THR A 597 -42.60 -48.43 10.02
C THR A 597 -43.82 -48.16 9.10
N PRO A 598 -43.70 -48.09 7.74
CA PRO A 598 -42.68 -47.52 6.81
C PRO A 598 -43.30 -46.75 5.59
N SER A 599 -42.44 -46.31 4.64
CA SER A 599 -42.56 -46.49 3.17
C SER A 599 -42.70 -45.29 2.21
N PHE A 600 -42.03 -45.48 1.04
CA PHE A 600 -42.19 -44.91 -0.32
C PHE A 600 -41.40 -43.68 -0.83
N ASN A 601 -40.32 -44.03 -1.59
CA ASN A 601 -39.84 -43.59 -2.91
C ASN A 601 -40.27 -42.27 -3.62
N PHE A 602 -39.33 -41.84 -4.50
CA PHE A 602 -39.43 -41.09 -5.76
C PHE A 602 -39.39 -39.54 -5.72
N PHE A 603 -38.27 -38.91 -6.12
CA PHE A 603 -37.97 -38.45 -7.49
C PHE A 603 -36.66 -37.63 -7.56
N LYS A 604 -35.80 -37.96 -8.54
CA LYS A 604 -34.78 -37.08 -9.13
C LYS A 604 -35.45 -35.82 -9.71
N TRP A 605 -34.75 -34.69 -9.75
CA TRP A 605 -34.59 -33.91 -10.99
C TRP A 605 -33.30 -33.06 -10.98
N ASN A 606 -32.73 -33.00 -12.18
CA ASN A 606 -31.46 -32.44 -12.60
C ASN A 606 -31.52 -30.92 -12.83
N ILE A 607 -30.34 -30.29 -12.71
CA ILE A 607 -29.74 -29.28 -13.61
C ILE A 607 -30.55 -28.01 -13.92
N LYS A 608 -30.03 -26.87 -13.49
CA LYS A 608 -29.43 -25.88 -14.38
C LYS A 608 -28.36 -25.06 -13.67
#